data_AF-A0A936XMD5-F1
#
_entry.id   AF-A0A936XMD5-F1
#
_cell.length_a   1.000
_cell.length_b   1.000
_cell.length_c   1.000
_cell.angle_alpha   90.00
_cell.angle_beta   90.00
_cell.angle_gamma   90.00
#
_symmetry.space_group_name_H-M   'P 1'
#
loop_
_entity.id
_entity.type
_entity.pdbx_description
1 polymer ?
#
loop_
_entity_poly.entity_id
_entity_poly.type
_entity_poly.pdbx_seq_one_letter_code
_entity_poly.pdbx_strand_id
1 'polypeptide(L)'
;MLTPGPKRIILIRAGRYDYAEVMLGNSTHLVGQNNAGKTSLIATLQMLYVANFNEMSFSRPWDESRRYYFRHDTSTILFETATSDGRFVTVGLRGRGQLGSYQVDRFAYEGAYRRDDFISEDNRVRPFDEVKTRFAGDRFFKSMEPGEIRSALVGELNVRQLNMGIVPLRDVGRYSDFVYLFKNLLRLNDLSQKDIKETFLTVYRHGIRNAIEVDLYKEYNDSYSALMAEKAKLLNLRQVAHIANHLKAQLRKREGASRDLPALYATLVGAKGRQLTALLEGREVGNGNRP
;
A
#
# COMPACT_ATOMS: atom_id res chain seq x y z
N MET A 1 -15.15 -13.79 -28.99
CA MET A 1 -14.48 -12.48 -28.85
C MET A 1 -13.06 -12.70 -28.36
N LEU A 2 -12.09 -11.97 -28.91
CA LEU A 2 -10.68 -12.08 -28.50
C LEU A 2 -10.51 -11.45 -27.11
N THR A 3 -9.99 -12.20 -26.13
CA THR A 3 -9.76 -11.66 -24.78
C THR A 3 -8.72 -10.53 -24.84
N PRO A 4 -8.96 -9.34 -24.27
CA PRO A 4 -7.95 -8.28 -24.27
C PRO A 4 -6.70 -8.70 -23.50
N GLY A 5 -5.53 -8.24 -23.95
CA GLY A 5 -4.24 -8.55 -23.33
C GLY A 5 -3.17 -9.01 -24.32
N PRO A 6 -1.96 -9.29 -23.82
CA PRO A 6 -0.83 -9.70 -24.64
C PRO A 6 -1.09 -11.09 -25.23
N LYS A 7 -0.74 -11.23 -26.52
CA LYS A 7 -0.94 -12.43 -27.34
C LYS A 7 0.36 -13.06 -27.79
N ARG A 8 1.39 -12.25 -27.97
CA ARG A 8 2.70 -12.74 -28.40
C ARG A 8 3.82 -11.91 -27.80
N ILE A 9 4.89 -12.59 -27.40
CA ILE A 9 6.18 -11.96 -27.09
C ILE A 9 7.12 -12.32 -28.24
N ILE A 10 7.78 -11.32 -28.81
CA ILE A 10 8.78 -11.50 -29.85
C ILE A 10 10.11 -10.97 -29.33
N LEU A 11 11.17 -11.77 -29.46
CA LEU A 11 12.53 -11.42 -29.10
C LEU A 11 13.39 -11.47 -30.36
N ILE A 12 14.04 -10.37 -30.70
CA ILE A 12 14.94 -10.26 -31.86
C ILE A 12 16.31 -9.83 -31.32
N ARG A 13 17.33 -10.69 -31.48
CA ARG A 13 18.68 -10.51 -30.92
C ARG A 13 18.67 -10.07 -29.46
N ALA A 14 17.78 -10.65 -28.65
CA ALA A 14 17.54 -10.24 -27.28
C ALA A 14 17.79 -11.37 -26.28
N GLY A 15 18.62 -11.08 -25.26
CA GLY A 15 19.06 -12.07 -24.28
C GLY A 15 19.86 -13.19 -24.94
N ARG A 16 19.34 -14.43 -24.86
CA ARG A 16 19.93 -15.61 -25.52
C ARG A 16 19.29 -15.96 -26.87
N TYR A 17 18.31 -15.16 -27.31
CA TYR A 17 17.54 -15.47 -28.50
C TYR A 17 17.99 -14.58 -29.67
N ASP A 18 18.41 -15.21 -30.77
CA ASP A 18 18.56 -14.49 -32.05
C ASP A 18 17.19 -14.13 -32.62
N TYR A 19 16.25 -15.07 -32.52
CA TYR A 19 14.84 -14.88 -32.80
C TYR A 19 13.98 -15.81 -31.96
N ALA A 20 12.91 -15.33 -31.36
CA ALA A 20 11.89 -16.15 -30.72
C ALA A 20 10.52 -15.49 -30.79
N GLU A 21 9.48 -16.29 -31.02
CA GLU A 21 8.08 -15.90 -30.90
C GLU A 21 7.38 -16.82 -29.90
N VAL A 22 6.76 -16.25 -28.88
CA VAL A 22 6.03 -17.00 -27.85
C VAL A 22 4.59 -16.54 -27.79
N MET A 23 3.67 -17.45 -28.11
CA MET A 23 2.23 -17.22 -28.02
C MET A 23 1.77 -17.28 -26.56
N LEU A 24 0.94 -16.34 -26.15
CA LEU A 24 0.38 -16.22 -24.81
C LEU A 24 -1.11 -16.59 -24.84
N GLY A 25 -1.56 -17.46 -23.93
CA GLY A 25 -2.98 -17.79 -23.73
C GLY A 25 -3.39 -19.24 -24.01
N ASN A 26 -2.60 -20.03 -24.74
CA ASN A 26 -2.70 -21.48 -24.74
C ASN A 26 -1.76 -22.03 -23.68
N SER A 27 -2.04 -23.18 -23.05
CA SER A 27 -1.15 -23.79 -22.03
C SER A 27 0.27 -23.88 -22.58
N THR A 28 1.08 -22.87 -22.28
CA THR A 28 2.32 -22.64 -22.99
C THR A 28 3.33 -23.47 -22.26
N HIS A 29 3.41 -24.74 -22.66
CA HIS A 29 4.58 -25.54 -22.32
C HIS A 29 5.74 -24.85 -23.02
N LEU A 30 6.41 -23.96 -22.30
CA LEU A 30 7.77 -23.52 -22.59
C LEU A 30 8.63 -24.77 -22.49
N VAL A 31 8.64 -25.58 -23.56
CA VAL A 31 9.45 -26.78 -23.70
C VAL A 31 10.85 -26.33 -24.09
N GLY A 32 11.65 -26.08 -23.06
CA GLY A 32 13.09 -25.89 -23.17
C GLY A 32 13.74 -26.57 -21.98
N GLN A 33 14.96 -27.10 -22.16
CA GLN A 33 15.75 -27.67 -21.06
C GLN A 33 15.73 -26.73 -19.85
N ASN A 34 15.51 -27.27 -18.65
CA ASN A 34 15.59 -26.51 -17.40
C ASN A 34 16.87 -25.65 -17.43
N ASN A 35 16.72 -24.32 -17.29
CA ASN A 35 17.75 -23.26 -17.38
C ASN A 35 18.04 -22.61 -18.77
N ALA A 36 17.28 -22.87 -19.83
CA ALA A 36 17.54 -22.29 -21.16
C ALA A 36 17.12 -20.80 -21.36
N GLY A 37 16.53 -20.14 -20.36
CA GLY A 37 16.09 -18.73 -20.47
C GLY A 37 14.58 -18.50 -20.34
N LYS A 38 13.83 -19.48 -19.83
CA LYS A 38 12.38 -19.38 -19.54
C LYS A 38 12.05 -18.30 -18.52
N THR A 39 12.75 -18.28 -17.39
CA THR A 39 12.58 -17.23 -16.35
C THR A 39 12.92 -15.85 -16.90
N SER A 40 13.98 -15.76 -17.71
CA SER A 40 14.36 -14.53 -18.39
C SER A 40 13.26 -14.06 -19.34
N LEU A 41 12.67 -14.97 -20.12
CA LEU A 41 11.56 -14.66 -21.02
C LEU A 41 10.31 -14.21 -20.25
N ILE A 42 9.92 -14.89 -19.18
CA ILE A 42 8.79 -14.49 -18.33
C ILE A 42 9.05 -13.10 -17.72
N ALA A 43 10.27 -12.83 -17.29
CA ALA A 43 10.64 -11.53 -16.72
C ALA A 43 10.49 -10.38 -17.72
N THR A 44 10.55 -10.61 -19.05
CA THR A 44 10.35 -9.54 -20.03
C THR A 44 8.93 -8.99 -20.00
N LEU A 45 7.92 -9.72 -19.49
CA LEU A 45 6.57 -9.18 -19.35
C LEU A 45 6.51 -7.92 -18.46
N GLN A 46 7.48 -7.73 -17.56
CA GLN A 46 7.64 -6.48 -16.82
C GLN A 46 7.92 -5.29 -17.74
N MET A 47 8.58 -5.50 -18.87
CA MET A 47 8.87 -4.45 -19.86
C MET A 47 7.61 -3.91 -20.53
N LEU A 48 6.54 -4.70 -20.58
CA LEU A 48 5.21 -4.26 -21.03
C LEU A 48 4.50 -3.48 -19.91
N TYR A 49 4.31 -4.11 -18.75
CA TYR A 49 3.40 -3.60 -17.71
C TYR A 49 4.03 -2.61 -16.73
N VAL A 50 5.34 -2.55 -16.60
CA VAL A 50 6.01 -1.60 -15.71
C VAL A 50 6.47 -0.41 -16.56
N ALA A 51 5.77 0.72 -16.43
CA ALA A 51 6.02 1.93 -17.22
C ALA A 51 7.43 2.50 -17.02
N ASN A 52 7.95 2.45 -15.79
CA ASN A 52 9.28 2.95 -15.45
C ASN A 52 10.30 1.81 -15.35
N PHE A 53 11.43 1.92 -16.04
CA PHE A 53 12.47 0.89 -16.01
C PHE A 53 13.06 0.67 -14.62
N ASN A 54 13.17 1.71 -13.81
CA ASN A 54 13.74 1.62 -12.45
C ASN A 54 12.81 0.90 -11.46
N GLU A 55 11.53 0.78 -11.80
CA GLU A 55 10.55 0.05 -11.00
C GLU A 55 10.50 -1.44 -11.36
N MET A 56 11.21 -1.88 -12.40
CA MET A 56 11.28 -3.29 -12.76
C MET A 56 12.12 -4.08 -11.77
N SER A 57 11.81 -5.37 -11.67
CA SER A 57 12.53 -6.30 -10.82
C SER A 57 13.02 -7.49 -11.62
N PHE A 58 14.26 -7.42 -12.07
CA PHE A 58 14.96 -8.59 -12.61
C PHE A 58 15.82 -9.26 -11.54
N SER A 59 16.38 -10.43 -11.86
CA SER A 59 17.34 -11.14 -10.99
C SER A 59 18.68 -10.40 -10.86
N ARG A 60 18.94 -9.44 -11.75
CA ARG A 60 20.09 -8.53 -11.73
C ARG A 60 19.57 -7.09 -11.75
N PRO A 61 20.38 -6.09 -11.34
CA PRO A 61 20.03 -4.68 -11.51
C PRO A 61 19.62 -4.35 -12.95
N TRP A 62 18.83 -3.28 -13.14
CA TRP A 62 18.36 -2.88 -14.47
C TRP A 62 19.53 -2.61 -15.44
N ASP A 63 20.63 -2.02 -14.97
CA ASP A 63 21.80 -1.73 -15.84
C ASP A 63 22.44 -3.00 -16.42
N GLU A 64 22.49 -4.08 -15.65
CA GLU A 64 22.98 -5.37 -16.15
C GLU A 64 21.92 -6.05 -17.03
N SER A 65 20.66 -6.01 -16.61
CA SER A 65 19.55 -6.64 -17.32
C SER A 65 19.35 -6.03 -18.71
N ARG A 66 19.45 -4.70 -18.83
CA ARG A 66 19.34 -4.03 -20.13
C ARG A 66 20.50 -4.40 -21.07
N ARG A 67 21.73 -4.53 -20.57
CA ARG A 67 22.88 -4.99 -21.38
C ARG A 67 22.72 -6.44 -21.84
N TYR A 68 22.10 -7.27 -21.00
CA TYR A 68 21.79 -8.66 -21.35
C TYR A 68 20.73 -8.75 -22.45
N TYR A 69 19.58 -8.07 -22.30
CA TYR A 69 18.50 -8.13 -23.28
C TYR A 69 18.76 -7.30 -24.54
N PHE A 70 19.51 -6.20 -24.44
CA PHE A 70 19.67 -5.20 -25.49
C PHE A 70 21.15 -4.99 -25.85
N ARG A 71 21.85 -6.09 -26.14
CA ARG A 71 23.29 -6.07 -26.48
C ARG A 71 23.58 -5.28 -27.76
N HIS A 72 22.68 -5.33 -28.74
CA HIS A 72 22.81 -4.68 -30.03
C HIS A 72 21.82 -3.52 -30.16
N ASP A 73 22.11 -2.61 -31.08
CA ASP A 73 21.20 -1.52 -31.52
C ASP A 73 19.98 -2.02 -32.31
N THR A 74 20.03 -3.27 -32.76
CA THR A 74 18.95 -4.01 -33.41
C THR A 74 18.23 -4.96 -32.45
N SER A 75 18.70 -5.08 -31.19
CA SER A 75 18.03 -5.88 -30.18
C SER A 75 16.65 -5.29 -29.88
N THR A 76 15.61 -6.06 -30.10
CA THR A 76 14.22 -5.62 -29.95
C THR A 76 13.39 -6.67 -29.22
N ILE A 77 12.57 -6.23 -28.27
CA ILE A 77 11.53 -7.06 -27.63
C ILE A 77 10.18 -6.43 -27.93
N LEU A 78 9.24 -7.22 -28.44
CA LEU A 78 7.91 -6.77 -28.83
C LEU A 78 6.82 -7.56 -28.09
N PHE A 79 5.71 -6.87 -27.82
CA PHE A 79 4.51 -7.43 -27.22
C PHE A 79 3.33 -7.10 -28.13
N GLU A 80 2.84 -8.10 -28.85
CA GLU A 80 1.59 -8.00 -29.60
C GLU A 80 0.43 -8.08 -28.61
N THR A 81 -0.43 -7.07 -28.57
CA THR A 81 -1.56 -7.00 -27.65
C THR A 81 -2.87 -6.91 -28.42
N ALA A 82 -3.86 -7.67 -27.96
CA ALA A 82 -5.24 -7.50 -28.37
C ALA A 82 -5.89 -6.43 -27.49
N THR A 83 -6.46 -5.41 -28.10
CA THR A 83 -7.14 -4.32 -27.40
C THR A 83 -8.54 -4.73 -26.98
N SER A 84 -9.18 -3.93 -26.11
CA SER A 84 -10.57 -4.15 -25.68
C SER A 84 -11.58 -4.12 -26.82
N ASP A 85 -11.29 -3.39 -27.90
CA ASP A 85 -12.10 -3.30 -29.11
C ASP A 85 -11.69 -4.30 -30.21
N GLY A 86 -10.81 -5.26 -29.90
CA GLY A 86 -10.45 -6.37 -30.79
C GLY A 86 -9.42 -6.04 -31.88
N ARG A 87 -8.83 -4.84 -31.86
CA ARG A 87 -7.67 -4.47 -32.69
C ARG A 87 -6.39 -5.05 -32.11
N PHE A 88 -5.30 -4.91 -32.86
CA PHE A 88 -3.96 -5.19 -32.35
C PHE A 88 -3.17 -3.91 -32.20
N VAL A 89 -2.41 -3.82 -31.11
CA VAL A 89 -1.38 -2.81 -30.89
C VAL A 89 -0.13 -3.53 -30.43
N THR A 90 1.00 -3.22 -31.04
CA THR A 90 2.27 -3.84 -30.67
C THR A 90 3.15 -2.82 -29.95
N VAL A 91 3.56 -3.16 -28.73
CA VAL A 91 4.50 -2.37 -27.93
C VAL A 91 5.89 -2.94 -28.11
N GLY A 92 6.86 -2.08 -28.39
CA GLY A 92 8.25 -2.47 -28.60
C GLY A 92 9.22 -1.77 -27.67
N LEU A 93 10.29 -2.47 -27.34
CA LEU A 93 11.48 -1.93 -26.70
C LEU A 93 12.67 -2.20 -27.62
N ARG A 94 13.46 -1.18 -27.89
CA ARG A 94 14.69 -1.31 -28.69
C ARG A 94 15.91 -0.91 -27.86
N GLY A 95 17.01 -1.63 -28.06
CA GLY A 95 18.32 -1.23 -27.59
C GLY A 95 18.96 -0.18 -28.48
N ARG A 96 19.85 0.65 -27.92
CA ARG A 96 20.78 1.49 -28.70
C ARG A 96 22.20 0.90 -28.77
N GLY A 97 22.39 -0.33 -28.31
CA GLY A 97 23.69 -1.02 -28.28
C GLY A 97 24.75 -0.29 -27.45
N GLN A 98 26.02 -0.67 -27.63
CA GLN A 98 27.14 -0.13 -26.87
C GLN A 98 27.37 1.37 -27.13
N LEU A 99 27.27 1.83 -28.39
CA LEU A 99 27.46 3.23 -28.75
C LEU A 99 26.40 4.15 -28.13
N GLY A 100 25.17 3.65 -27.95
CA GLY A 100 24.11 4.36 -27.22
C GLY A 100 24.08 4.08 -25.73
N SER A 101 25.19 3.64 -25.13
CA SER A 101 25.30 3.31 -23.69
C SER A 101 24.23 2.34 -23.19
N TYR A 102 23.81 1.40 -24.04
CA TYR A 102 22.76 0.42 -23.77
C TYR A 102 21.43 1.06 -23.33
N GLN A 103 21.16 2.30 -23.75
CA GLN A 103 19.85 2.91 -23.56
C GLN A 103 18.77 2.10 -24.26
N VAL A 104 17.57 2.12 -23.68
CA VAL A 104 16.40 1.39 -24.17
C VAL A 104 15.29 2.40 -24.41
N ASP A 105 14.79 2.44 -25.64
CA ASP A 105 13.64 3.26 -26.00
C ASP A 105 12.39 2.39 -26.07
N ARG A 106 11.23 2.95 -25.72
CA ARG A 106 9.93 2.34 -25.98
C ARG A 106 9.26 2.96 -27.18
N PHE A 107 8.51 2.16 -27.90
CA PHE A 107 7.65 2.59 -28.99
C PHE A 107 6.39 1.73 -29.04
N ALA A 108 5.38 2.18 -29.77
CA ALA A 108 4.22 1.38 -30.08
C ALA A 108 3.76 1.67 -31.51
N TYR A 109 3.12 0.67 -32.12
CA TYR A 109 2.47 0.84 -33.42
C TYR A 109 1.13 0.12 -33.46
N GLU A 110 0.24 0.66 -34.30
CA GLU A 110 -1.05 0.05 -34.60
C GLU A 110 -0.85 -1.19 -35.47
N GLY A 111 -1.45 -2.31 -35.07
CA GLY A 111 -1.42 -3.56 -35.80
C GLY A 111 -0.65 -4.69 -35.12
N ALA A 112 -0.80 -5.87 -35.69
CA ALA A 112 -0.10 -7.09 -35.31
C ALA A 112 1.36 -7.07 -35.76
N TYR A 113 2.19 -7.88 -35.12
CA TYR A 113 3.58 -8.06 -35.51
C TYR A 113 3.69 -8.73 -36.88
N ARG A 114 4.55 -8.20 -37.75
CA ARG A 114 4.95 -8.84 -39.01
C ARG A 114 6.46 -8.99 -39.04
N ARG A 115 6.94 -10.21 -39.30
CA ARG A 115 8.37 -10.54 -39.29
C ARG A 115 9.16 -9.69 -40.28
N ASP A 116 8.61 -9.48 -41.48
CA ASP A 116 9.26 -8.77 -42.59
C ASP A 116 9.52 -7.28 -42.31
N ASP A 117 8.82 -6.72 -41.31
CA ASP A 117 9.07 -5.35 -40.85
C ASP A 117 10.44 -5.21 -40.18
N PHE A 118 10.91 -6.26 -39.50
CA PHE A 118 12.11 -6.25 -38.68
C PHE A 118 13.25 -7.10 -39.24
N ILE A 119 12.94 -8.09 -40.09
CA ILE A 119 13.89 -9.04 -40.65
C ILE A 119 13.77 -9.00 -42.18
N SER A 120 14.90 -8.89 -42.88
CA SER A 120 14.94 -8.94 -44.34
C SER A 120 14.77 -10.36 -44.88
N GLU A 121 14.55 -10.47 -46.19
CA GLU A 121 14.47 -11.76 -46.89
C GLU A 121 15.75 -12.60 -46.71
N ASP A 122 16.91 -11.94 -46.64
CA ASP A 122 18.22 -12.55 -46.32
C ASP A 122 18.38 -12.96 -44.84
N ASN A 123 17.30 -12.95 -44.06
CA ASN A 123 17.27 -13.24 -42.63
C ASN A 123 18.18 -12.32 -41.78
N ARG A 124 18.42 -11.09 -42.25
CA ARG A 124 19.17 -10.06 -41.50
C ARG A 124 18.22 -9.14 -40.75
N VAL A 125 18.55 -8.84 -39.49
CA VAL A 125 17.78 -7.88 -38.71
C VAL A 125 18.01 -6.48 -39.28
N ARG A 126 16.92 -5.78 -39.60
CA ARG A 126 16.93 -4.44 -40.17
C ARG A 126 17.36 -3.41 -39.13
N PRO A 127 18.15 -2.39 -39.50
CA PRO A 127 18.34 -1.20 -38.68
C PRO A 127 17.00 -0.55 -38.32
N PHE A 128 16.88 -0.01 -37.12
CA PHE A 128 15.59 0.52 -36.65
C PHE A 128 15.05 1.68 -37.49
N ASP A 129 15.91 2.45 -38.16
CA ASP A 129 15.46 3.52 -39.04
C ASP A 129 14.78 2.99 -40.31
N GLU A 130 15.21 1.84 -40.85
CA GLU A 130 14.48 1.14 -41.91
C GLU A 130 13.12 0.66 -41.41
N VAL A 131 13.08 0.09 -40.20
CA VAL A 131 11.84 -0.39 -39.56
C VAL A 131 10.83 0.77 -39.43
N LYS A 132 11.27 1.93 -38.96
CA LYS A 132 10.43 3.15 -38.86
C LYS A 132 9.87 3.57 -40.22
N THR A 133 10.69 3.59 -41.27
CA THR A 133 10.25 3.95 -42.62
C THR A 133 9.16 3.02 -43.14
N ARG A 134 9.22 1.72 -42.82
CA ARG A 134 8.15 0.77 -43.19
C ARG A 134 6.84 1.03 -42.46
N PHE A 135 6.88 1.48 -41.21
CA PHE A 135 5.66 1.84 -40.49
C PHE A 135 5.04 3.13 -41.02
N ALA A 136 5.86 4.13 -41.35
CA ALA A 136 5.39 5.45 -41.79
C ALA A 136 4.42 5.43 -42.99
N GLY A 137 4.46 4.39 -43.83
CA GLY A 137 3.57 4.25 -44.99
C GLY A 137 2.27 3.47 -44.76
N ASP A 138 2.14 2.71 -43.68
CA ASP A 138 1.05 1.71 -43.52
C ASP A 138 0.39 1.72 -42.13
N ARG A 139 1.10 2.13 -41.08
CA ARG A 139 0.63 2.01 -39.69
C ARG A 139 1.01 3.21 -38.85
N PHE A 140 0.13 3.57 -37.92
CA PHE A 140 0.44 4.60 -36.94
C PHE A 140 1.56 4.11 -36.00
N PHE A 141 2.66 4.85 -35.91
CA PHE A 141 3.82 4.54 -35.08
C PHE A 141 4.16 5.74 -34.17
N LYS A 142 4.56 5.46 -32.92
CA LYS A 142 4.99 6.50 -31.99
C LYS A 142 6.05 6.00 -31.01
N SER A 143 7.06 6.82 -30.73
CA SER A 143 7.94 6.65 -29.56
C SER A 143 7.17 6.99 -28.28
N MET A 144 7.27 6.15 -27.25
CA MET A 144 6.38 6.23 -26.10
C MET A 144 7.15 6.55 -24.81
N GLU A 145 6.72 7.59 -24.11
CA GLU A 145 7.23 7.89 -22.76
C GLU A 145 6.57 6.97 -21.70
N PRO A 146 7.18 6.81 -20.51
CA PRO A 146 6.61 5.99 -19.43
C PRO A 146 5.14 6.32 -19.11
N GLY A 147 4.80 7.61 -19.02
CA GLY A 147 3.43 8.06 -18.76
C GLY A 147 2.46 7.68 -19.88
N GLU A 148 2.90 7.72 -21.14
CA GLU A 148 2.08 7.37 -22.30
C GLU A 148 1.84 5.87 -22.40
N ILE A 149 2.84 5.03 -22.09
CA ILE A 149 2.65 3.58 -21.99
C ILE A 149 1.62 3.25 -20.92
N ARG A 150 1.74 3.87 -19.73
CA ARG A 150 0.76 3.69 -18.65
C ARG A 150 -0.65 4.04 -19.13
N SER A 151 -0.83 5.23 -19.72
CA SER A 151 -2.12 5.69 -20.24
C SER A 151 -2.65 4.75 -21.34
N ALA A 152 -1.80 4.24 -22.23
CA ALA A 152 -2.20 3.29 -23.27
C ALA A 152 -2.71 1.97 -22.69
N LEU A 153 -2.03 1.46 -21.66
CA LEU A 153 -2.38 0.20 -21.01
C LEU A 153 -3.73 0.26 -20.29
N VAL A 154 -4.05 1.39 -19.66
CA VAL A 154 -5.32 1.59 -18.93
C VAL A 154 -6.48 2.05 -19.82
N GLY A 155 -6.21 2.50 -21.05
CA GLY A 155 -7.28 2.96 -21.95
C GLY A 155 -7.45 4.49 -22.04
N GLU A 156 -6.54 5.28 -21.49
CA GLU A 156 -6.66 6.75 -21.39
C GLU A 156 -5.67 7.52 -22.28
N LEU A 157 -4.97 6.85 -23.18
CA LEU A 157 -4.08 7.55 -24.11
C LEU A 157 -4.92 8.37 -25.11
N ASN A 158 -4.61 9.65 -25.25
CA ASN A 158 -5.22 10.55 -26.24
C ASN A 158 -4.95 10.18 -27.71
N VAL A 159 -4.26 9.07 -27.97
CA VAL A 159 -3.94 8.53 -29.29
C VAL A 159 -4.69 7.22 -29.46
N ARG A 160 -5.86 7.27 -30.07
CA ARG A 160 -6.79 6.14 -30.19
C ARG A 160 -6.15 4.89 -30.82
N GLN A 161 -5.31 5.08 -31.84
CA GLN A 161 -4.66 3.99 -32.58
C GLN A 161 -3.80 3.12 -31.68
N LEU A 162 -3.15 3.71 -30.68
CA LEU A 162 -2.24 3.02 -29.75
C LEU A 162 -2.87 2.71 -28.40
N ASN A 163 -4.14 3.04 -28.22
CA ASN A 163 -4.83 2.80 -26.96
C ASN A 163 -5.20 1.32 -26.84
N MET A 164 -4.73 0.67 -25.78
CA MET A 164 -4.81 -0.79 -25.62
C MET A 164 -5.95 -1.21 -24.69
N GLY A 165 -6.11 -0.53 -23.54
CA GLY A 165 -7.15 -0.86 -22.57
C GLY A 165 -7.05 -2.30 -22.02
N ILE A 166 -5.82 -2.80 -21.86
CA ILE A 166 -5.55 -4.19 -21.43
C ILE A 166 -5.37 -4.35 -19.92
N VAL A 167 -5.27 -3.25 -19.18
CA VAL A 167 -5.23 -3.24 -17.72
C VAL A 167 -6.56 -2.67 -17.21
N PRO A 168 -7.51 -3.52 -16.78
CA PRO A 168 -8.83 -3.09 -16.36
C PRO A 168 -8.76 -2.48 -14.95
N LEU A 169 -8.51 -1.18 -14.86
CA LEU A 169 -8.57 -0.42 -13.60
C LEU A 169 -9.86 0.39 -13.55
N ARG A 170 -10.52 0.40 -12.38
CA ARG A 170 -11.62 1.32 -12.09
C ARG A 170 -11.14 2.74 -11.79
N ASP A 171 -9.95 2.83 -11.21
CA ASP A 171 -9.27 4.07 -10.85
C ASP A 171 -7.81 3.98 -11.34
N VAL A 172 -7.44 4.88 -12.24
CA VAL A 172 -6.11 4.92 -12.86
C VAL A 172 -5.02 5.30 -11.88
N GLY A 173 -5.37 5.99 -10.77
CA GLY A 173 -4.46 6.25 -9.66
C GLY A 173 -3.91 4.97 -9.00
N ARG A 174 -4.56 3.83 -9.23
CA ARG A 174 -4.17 2.51 -8.68
C ARG A 174 -3.30 1.68 -9.61
N TYR A 175 -2.75 2.29 -10.66
CA TYR A 175 -1.82 1.59 -11.54
C TYR A 175 -0.59 1.04 -10.81
N SER A 176 -0.08 1.76 -9.81
CA SER A 176 1.02 1.30 -8.95
C SER A 176 0.68 0.02 -8.18
N ASP A 177 -0.56 -0.12 -7.69
CA ASP A 177 -1.05 -1.33 -7.03
C ASP A 177 -1.02 -2.52 -7.99
N PHE A 178 -1.51 -2.31 -9.22
CA PHE A 178 -1.48 -3.33 -10.25
C PHE A 178 -0.05 -3.77 -10.56
N VAL A 179 0.87 -2.82 -10.74
CA VAL A 179 2.30 -3.11 -10.98
C VAL A 179 2.90 -3.90 -9.81
N TYR A 180 2.57 -3.53 -8.57
CA TYR A 180 3.03 -4.24 -7.39
C TYR A 180 2.53 -5.69 -7.36
N LEU A 181 1.22 -5.91 -7.55
CA LEU A 181 0.64 -7.25 -7.66
C LEU A 181 1.31 -8.07 -8.75
N PHE A 182 1.42 -7.49 -9.93
CA PHE A 182 1.96 -8.15 -11.11
C PHE A 182 3.41 -8.60 -10.89
N LYS A 183 4.26 -7.71 -10.35
CA LYS A 183 5.66 -8.05 -10.04
C LYS A 183 5.75 -9.16 -9.00
N ASN A 184 4.92 -9.14 -7.98
CA ASN A 184 4.89 -10.19 -6.97
C ASN A 184 4.48 -11.53 -7.60
N LEU A 185 3.39 -11.55 -8.37
CA LEU A 185 2.93 -12.76 -9.07
C LEU A 185 4.01 -13.35 -10.00
N LEU A 186 4.76 -12.50 -10.73
CA LEU A 186 5.86 -12.97 -11.58
C LEU A 186 7.04 -13.55 -10.81
N ARG A 187 7.31 -13.09 -9.59
CA ARG A 187 8.38 -13.62 -8.73
C ARG A 187 7.98 -14.93 -8.05
N LEU A 188 6.69 -15.16 -7.85
CA LEU A 188 6.14 -16.22 -7.02
C LEU A 188 5.90 -17.49 -7.85
N ASN A 189 6.97 -18.17 -8.24
CA ASN A 189 6.89 -19.55 -8.77
C ASN A 189 6.45 -20.57 -7.71
N ASP A 190 6.41 -20.20 -6.42
CA ASP A 190 5.84 -20.99 -5.32
C ASP A 190 5.09 -20.05 -4.37
N LEU A 191 3.76 -20.01 -4.45
CA LEU A 191 2.93 -19.19 -3.56
C LEU A 191 2.73 -19.91 -2.23
N SER A 192 3.21 -19.32 -1.13
CA SER A 192 2.64 -19.64 0.18
C SER A 192 1.35 -18.84 0.39
N GLN A 193 0.41 -19.35 1.21
CA GLN A 193 -0.80 -18.60 1.56
C GLN A 193 -0.50 -17.24 2.22
N LYS A 194 0.67 -17.11 2.86
CA LYS A 194 1.10 -15.88 3.52
C LYS A 194 1.43 -14.79 2.51
N ASP A 195 2.12 -15.12 1.42
CA ASP A 195 2.52 -14.16 0.38
C ASP A 195 1.31 -13.59 -0.37
N ILE A 196 0.32 -14.45 -0.63
CA ILE A 196 -0.98 -14.05 -1.18
C ILE A 196 -1.67 -13.05 -0.25
N LYS A 197 -1.76 -13.39 1.04
CA LYS A 197 -2.44 -12.55 2.04
C LYS A 197 -1.74 -11.19 2.21
N GLU A 198 -0.41 -11.15 2.28
CA GLU A 198 0.35 -9.89 2.39
C GLU A 198 0.22 -9.03 1.14
N THR A 199 0.21 -9.66 -0.03
CA THR A 199 0.01 -9.00 -1.32
C THR A 199 -1.38 -8.37 -1.40
N PHE A 200 -2.44 -9.12 -1.05
CA PHE A 200 -3.80 -8.59 -0.97
C PHE A 200 -3.95 -7.49 0.09
N LEU A 201 -3.37 -7.67 1.29
CA LEU A 201 -3.41 -6.66 2.35
C LEU A 201 -2.69 -5.37 1.94
N THR A 202 -1.62 -5.45 1.16
CA THR A 202 -0.89 -4.27 0.68
C THR A 202 -1.69 -3.48 -0.35
N VAL A 203 -2.34 -4.17 -1.29
CA VAL A 203 -3.25 -3.54 -2.26
C VAL A 203 -4.48 -2.98 -1.60
N TYR A 204 -5.05 -3.69 -0.61
CA TYR A 204 -6.18 -3.17 0.15
C TYR A 204 -5.77 -1.96 0.98
N ARG A 205 -4.59 -1.95 1.60
CA ARG A 205 -4.06 -0.78 2.31
C ARG A 205 -3.81 0.43 1.40
N HIS A 206 -3.33 0.23 0.18
CA HIS A 206 -3.23 1.31 -0.81
C HIS A 206 -4.61 1.80 -1.27
N GLY A 207 -5.54 0.88 -1.53
CA GLY A 207 -6.93 1.22 -1.86
C GLY A 207 -7.67 1.94 -0.72
N ILE A 208 -7.39 1.58 0.53
CA ILE A 208 -7.90 2.28 1.71
C ILE A 208 -7.27 3.68 1.81
N ARG A 209 -5.96 3.85 1.58
CA ARG A 209 -5.34 5.18 1.63
C ARG A 209 -5.91 6.14 0.58
N ASN A 210 -6.28 5.64 -0.60
CA ASN A 210 -6.94 6.43 -1.64
C ASN A 210 -8.46 6.60 -1.39
N ALA A 211 -9.10 5.68 -0.66
CA ALA A 211 -10.50 5.84 -0.21
C ALA A 211 -10.63 6.73 1.03
N ILE A 212 -9.57 6.87 1.83
CA ILE A 212 -9.43 7.85 2.94
C ILE A 212 -8.91 9.19 2.39
N GLU A 213 -9.28 9.55 1.18
CA GLU A 213 -9.42 10.96 0.80
C GLU A 213 -10.90 11.39 0.82
N VAL A 214 -11.78 10.56 1.40
CA VAL A 214 -12.96 11.06 2.10
C VAL A 214 -12.48 11.43 3.50
N ASP A 215 -12.42 12.73 3.76
CA ASP A 215 -11.99 13.34 5.00
C ASP A 215 -12.97 12.98 6.14
N LEU A 216 -12.87 11.74 6.64
CA LEU A 216 -13.59 11.25 7.82
C LEU A 216 -13.29 12.12 9.06
N TYR A 217 -12.16 12.82 9.04
CA TYR A 217 -11.81 13.79 10.07
C TYR A 217 -12.77 14.98 10.01
N LYS A 218 -13.08 15.52 8.83
CA LYS A 218 -14.15 16.51 8.64
C LYS A 218 -15.53 15.98 9.04
N GLU A 219 -15.88 14.77 8.62
CA GLU A 219 -17.24 14.23 8.77
C GLU A 219 -17.60 13.89 10.23
N TYR A 220 -16.60 13.54 11.06
CA TYR A 220 -16.83 13.18 12.46
C TYR A 220 -16.31 14.20 13.48
N ASN A 221 -15.68 15.31 13.06
CA ASN A 221 -15.16 16.32 14.00
C ASN A 221 -16.26 16.89 14.90
N ASP A 222 -17.44 17.15 14.34
CA ASP A 222 -18.55 17.75 15.08
C ASP A 222 -19.15 16.76 16.09
N SER A 223 -19.27 15.49 15.69
CA SER A 223 -19.75 14.43 16.59
C SER A 223 -18.73 14.09 17.68
N TYR A 224 -17.44 14.11 17.36
CA TYR A 224 -16.36 13.82 18.29
C TYR A 224 -16.15 14.97 19.29
N SER A 225 -16.25 16.22 18.85
CA SER A 225 -16.19 17.39 19.75
C SER A 225 -17.38 17.45 20.71
N ALA A 226 -18.59 17.09 20.25
CA ALA A 226 -19.76 16.96 21.12
C ALA A 226 -19.58 15.87 22.19
N LEU A 227 -19.09 14.68 21.80
CA LEU A 227 -18.80 13.58 22.72
C LEU A 227 -17.71 13.93 23.74
N MET A 228 -16.69 14.69 23.33
CA MET A 228 -15.64 15.15 24.26
C MET A 228 -16.16 16.18 25.26
N ALA A 229 -17.05 17.08 24.84
CA ALA A 229 -17.72 18.02 25.74
C ALA A 229 -18.61 17.29 26.76
N GLU A 230 -19.32 16.23 26.34
CA GLU A 230 -20.14 15.42 27.24
C GLU A 230 -19.28 14.62 28.23
N LYS A 231 -18.18 14.02 27.75
CA LYS A 231 -17.21 13.32 28.60
C LYS A 231 -16.59 14.26 29.65
N ALA A 232 -16.29 15.51 29.29
CA ALA A 232 -15.79 16.51 30.22
C ALA A 232 -16.83 16.87 31.29
N LYS A 233 -18.12 17.02 30.92
CA LYS A 233 -19.22 17.22 31.87
C LYS A 233 -19.36 16.05 32.85
N LEU A 234 -19.26 14.81 32.37
CA LEU A 234 -19.34 13.60 33.21
C LEU A 234 -18.17 13.50 34.20
N LEU A 235 -16.96 13.87 33.79
CA LEU A 235 -15.81 13.93 34.69
C LEU A 235 -15.98 14.99 35.78
N ASN A 236 -16.46 16.18 35.43
CA ASN A 236 -16.77 17.24 36.39
C ASN A 236 -17.87 16.81 37.37
N LEU A 237 -18.95 16.16 36.90
CA LEU A 237 -20.00 15.63 37.76
C LEU A 237 -19.48 14.57 38.74
N ARG A 238 -18.55 13.70 38.30
CA ARG A 238 -17.90 12.73 39.19
C ARG A 238 -17.03 13.40 40.25
N GLN A 239 -16.31 14.46 39.90
CA GLN A 239 -15.53 15.23 40.87
C GLN A 239 -16.43 15.94 41.90
N VAL A 240 -17.50 16.57 41.45
CA VAL A 240 -18.48 17.21 42.34
C VAL A 240 -19.15 16.18 43.26
N ALA A 241 -19.52 15.01 42.74
CA ALA A 241 -20.05 13.92 43.55
C ALA A 241 -19.05 13.42 44.60
N HIS A 242 -17.76 13.36 44.26
CA HIS A 242 -16.73 12.95 45.21
C HIS A 242 -16.56 13.97 46.34
N ILE A 243 -16.54 15.26 46.02
CA ILE A 243 -16.49 16.36 46.99
C ILE A 243 -17.73 16.35 47.89
N ALA A 244 -18.93 16.19 47.31
CA ALA A 244 -20.19 16.11 48.05
C ALA A 244 -20.22 14.92 49.02
N ASN A 245 -19.72 13.76 48.61
CA ASN A 245 -19.61 12.58 49.47
C ASN A 245 -18.61 12.78 50.61
N HIS A 246 -17.49 13.46 50.36
CA HIS A 246 -16.51 13.80 51.39
C HIS A 246 -17.09 14.78 52.42
N LEU A 247 -17.82 15.82 51.97
CA LEU A 247 -18.54 16.75 52.84
C LEU A 247 -19.62 16.05 53.68
N LYS A 248 -20.37 15.12 53.09
CA LYS A 248 -21.38 14.33 53.81
C LYS A 248 -20.76 13.44 54.90
N ALA A 249 -19.59 12.86 54.63
CA ALA A 249 -18.86 12.07 55.62
C ALA A 249 -18.35 12.93 56.79
N GLN A 250 -17.87 14.15 56.50
CA GLN A 250 -17.44 15.12 57.51
C GLN A 250 -18.61 15.58 58.39
N LEU A 251 -19.77 15.85 57.80
CA LEU A 251 -21.00 16.21 58.54
C LEU A 251 -21.43 15.08 59.47
N ARG A 252 -21.46 13.82 59.00
CA ARG A 252 -21.79 12.67 59.84
C ARG A 252 -20.81 12.49 61.02
N LYS A 253 -19.52 12.73 60.81
CA LYS A 253 -18.53 12.72 61.90
C LYS A 253 -18.82 13.80 62.94
N ARG A 254 -19.20 15.01 62.49
CA ARG A 254 -19.55 16.12 63.38
C ARG A 254 -20.84 15.85 64.15
N GLU A 255 -21.86 15.29 63.50
CA GLU A 255 -23.11 14.87 64.15
C GLU A 255 -22.86 13.78 65.21
N GLY A 256 -22.02 12.79 64.90
CA GLY A 256 -21.60 11.76 65.87
C GLY A 256 -20.87 12.37 67.07
N ALA A 257 -19.86 13.20 66.84
CA ALA A 257 -19.15 13.89 67.91
C ALA A 257 -20.08 14.76 68.77
N SER A 258 -21.03 15.46 68.15
CA SER A 258 -22.02 16.28 68.86
C SER A 258 -23.03 15.44 69.65
N ARG A 259 -23.31 14.20 69.24
CA ARG A 259 -24.16 13.25 69.97
C ARG A 259 -23.44 12.67 71.19
N ASP A 260 -22.14 12.44 71.10
CA ASP A 260 -21.34 11.79 72.14
C ASP A 260 -20.80 12.80 73.18
N LEU A 261 -20.65 14.07 72.80
CA LEU A 261 -20.20 15.18 73.65
C LEU A 261 -21.00 15.35 74.95
N PRO A 262 -22.35 15.35 74.94
CA PRO A 262 -23.15 15.47 76.15
C PRO A 262 -22.93 14.33 77.13
N ALA A 263 -22.80 13.09 76.62
CA ALA A 263 -22.56 11.91 77.46
C ALA A 263 -21.16 11.96 78.08
N LEU A 264 -20.14 12.28 77.27
CA LEU A 264 -18.77 12.45 77.76
C LEU A 264 -18.66 13.57 78.80
N TYR A 265 -19.31 14.72 78.57
CA TYR A 265 -19.38 15.83 79.52
C TYR A 265 -20.05 15.41 80.83
N ALA A 266 -21.17 14.68 80.78
CA ALA A 266 -21.85 14.17 81.96
C ALA A 266 -20.96 13.21 82.78
N THR A 267 -20.20 12.31 82.13
CA THR A 267 -19.23 11.45 82.83
C THR A 267 -18.09 12.25 83.47
N LEU A 268 -17.59 13.29 82.81
CA LEU A 268 -16.49 14.12 83.30
C LEU A 268 -16.92 14.98 84.50
N VAL A 269 -18.10 15.59 84.42
CA VAL A 269 -18.70 16.33 85.54
C VAL A 269 -18.99 15.39 86.71
N GLY A 270 -19.51 14.19 86.46
CA GLY A 270 -19.73 13.18 87.48
C GLY A 270 -18.43 12.70 88.15
N ALA A 271 -17.36 12.51 87.38
CA ALA A 271 -16.04 12.16 87.92
C ALA A 271 -15.44 13.28 88.78
N LYS A 272 -15.58 14.54 88.35
CA LYS A 272 -15.13 15.71 89.11
C LYS A 272 -15.93 15.89 90.40
N GLY A 273 -17.25 15.64 90.36
CA GLY A 273 -18.11 15.61 91.55
C GLY A 273 -17.66 14.56 92.56
N ARG A 274 -17.38 13.33 92.09
CA ARG A 274 -16.86 12.23 92.93
C ARG A 274 -15.51 12.55 93.59
N GLN A 275 -14.60 13.19 92.84
CA GLN A 275 -13.31 13.65 93.39
C GLN A 275 -13.48 14.76 94.43
N LEU A 276 -14.45 15.65 94.25
CA LEU A 276 -14.73 16.72 95.20
C LEU A 276 -15.32 16.18 96.50
N THR A 277 -16.23 15.20 96.44
CA THR A 277 -16.73 14.48 97.62
C THR A 277 -15.61 13.71 98.33
N ALA A 278 -14.71 13.04 97.60
CA ALA A 278 -13.57 12.35 98.20
C ALA A 278 -12.57 13.30 98.89
N LEU A 279 -12.40 14.51 98.36
CA LEU A 279 -11.56 15.57 98.97
C LEU A 279 -12.22 16.22 100.19
N LEU A 280 -13.56 16.27 100.24
CA LEU A 280 -14.31 16.78 101.38
C LEU A 280 -14.38 15.75 102.51
N GLU A 281 -14.58 14.47 102.20
CA GLU A 281 -14.52 13.36 103.17
C GLU A 281 -13.10 13.18 103.74
N GLY A 282 -12.05 13.42 102.93
CA GLY A 282 -10.66 13.43 103.40
C GLY A 282 -10.30 14.61 104.32
N ARG A 283 -11.13 15.65 104.39
CA ARG A 283 -10.90 16.83 105.23
C ARG A 283 -11.51 16.70 106.62
N GLU A 284 -12.47 15.80 106.84
CA GLU A 284 -13.08 15.57 108.15
C GLU A 284 -12.25 14.65 109.08
N VAL A 285 -11.20 13.99 108.58
CA VAL A 285 -10.34 13.08 109.39
C VAL A 285 -9.01 13.75 109.83
N GLY A 286 -8.75 14.99 109.43
CA GLY A 286 -7.46 15.67 109.60
C GLY A 286 -7.40 16.75 110.68
N ASN A 287 -8.32 16.79 111.65
CA ASN A 287 -8.28 17.78 112.74
C ASN A 287 -8.45 17.10 114.11
N GLY A 288 -7.34 16.67 114.71
CA GLY A 288 -7.36 16.11 116.07
C GLY A 288 -6.07 15.41 116.54
N ASN A 289 -4.97 16.15 116.75
CA ASN A 289 -4.01 15.97 117.87
C ASN A 289 -2.83 16.96 117.73
N ARG A 290 -2.84 18.09 118.46
CA ARG A 290 -2.22 18.36 119.79
C ARG A 290 -0.79 18.95 119.65
N PRO A 291 -0.28 19.72 120.63
CA PRO A 291 -0.85 20.13 121.93
C PRO A 291 -1.25 21.61 122.03
#